data_AF-N9TP89-F1
#
_entry.id   AF-N9TP89-F1
#
_cell.length_a   1.000
_cell.length_b   1.000
_cell.length_c   1.000
_cell.angle_alpha   90.00
_cell.angle_beta   90.00
_cell.angle_gamma   90.00
#
_symmetry.space_group_name_H-M   'P 1'
#
loop_
_entity.id
_entity.type
_entity.pdbx_description
1 polymer ?
#
loop_
_entity_poly.entity_id
_entity_poly.type
_entity_poly.pdbx_seq_one_letter_code
_entity_poly.pdbx_strand_id
1 'polypeptide(L)'
;MSEVTIKKIVEIPNEGNNEHPDFKTISPKLCSGNGYIYLQGGSLRKIQTGQFIENLWQFDISNLVWRKLGDLENFKLGREYHTITFDNEIIYVIGGTNKNNPDGISGIDKINVNTFEVTHFDSPSLSKRSFHTSVIKNSKIYIIGGLVPIEGKTKGVPCDSFIIYDTKTDDVKIQKLPFGSIAQHTSFIDDNGLIYIIGGKGDNNVSNKNIYIYDIYKSKWDTIPSPINLDLLNLQSVFVESKKVAVLVGGRLGAYKRNSSIYILDTKTKSLYKKDNGIEFIAPDCGICLLKDSIFAFGSFDKNISVLSFDELFSINSLVSSSTRVIVNGVSCVSVEVGEKPKLDEKVQKTLEISKCDYDEISKILLENGFNTDDTFCLLDQPICEELKIDPVVSAELISKRSDIYDENNKFGEDALKNF
;
A
#
# COMPACT_ATOMS: atom_id res chain seq x y z
N MET A 1 -5.09 -25.19 13.76
CA MET A 1 -4.81 -24.04 12.87
C MET A 1 -4.15 -24.58 11.63
N SER A 2 -4.69 -24.33 10.44
CA SER A 2 -3.94 -24.58 9.20
C SER A 2 -2.82 -23.54 9.15
N GLU A 3 -1.57 -23.99 9.25
CA GLU A 3 -0.40 -23.12 9.28
C GLU A 3 -0.32 -22.30 7.97
N VAL A 4 -0.42 -20.98 8.06
CA VAL A 4 -0.22 -20.12 6.88
C VAL A 4 1.26 -20.25 6.49
N THR A 5 1.49 -20.80 5.30
CA THR A 5 2.84 -21.15 4.86
C THR A 5 3.25 -20.21 3.73
N ILE A 6 4.36 -19.50 3.92
CA ILE A 6 5.10 -18.90 2.80
C ILE A 6 5.79 -20.05 2.08
N LYS A 7 5.55 -20.15 0.79
CA LYS A 7 5.85 -21.33 0.00
C LYS A 7 7.04 -21.14 -0.93
N LYS A 8 7.38 -19.90 -1.31
CA LYS A 8 8.43 -19.64 -2.29
C LYS A 8 9.04 -18.24 -2.16
N ILE A 9 10.34 -18.14 -2.43
CA ILE A 9 11.02 -16.90 -2.80
C ILE A 9 11.33 -16.96 -4.29
N VAL A 10 10.89 -15.96 -5.05
CA VAL A 10 11.23 -15.82 -6.47
C VAL A 10 12.07 -14.56 -6.66
N GLU A 11 13.21 -14.70 -7.32
CA GLU A 11 13.97 -13.55 -7.80
C GLU A 11 13.44 -13.12 -9.17
N ILE A 12 13.14 -11.83 -9.33
CA ILE A 12 12.80 -11.30 -10.66
C ILE A 12 14.11 -11.06 -11.42
N PRO A 13 14.33 -11.72 -12.58
CA PRO A 13 15.54 -11.52 -13.36
C PRO A 13 15.66 -10.07 -13.84
N ASN A 14 16.84 -9.49 -13.72
CA ASN A 14 17.18 -8.24 -14.41
C ASN A 14 17.68 -8.57 -15.83
N GLU A 15 16.76 -8.99 -16.71
CA GLU A 15 17.09 -9.30 -18.11
C GLU A 15 16.89 -8.06 -18.98
N GLY A 16 17.94 -7.26 -19.14
CA GLY A 16 17.98 -6.15 -20.11
C GLY A 16 18.92 -5.00 -19.73
N ASN A 17 19.32 -4.20 -20.72
CA ASN A 17 20.07 -2.95 -20.53
C ASN A 17 19.19 -1.77 -20.05
N ASN A 18 18.02 -2.05 -19.45
CA ASN A 18 17.07 -1.01 -19.06
C ASN A 18 17.53 -0.31 -17.77
N GLU A 19 17.32 1.01 -17.68
CA GLU A 19 17.64 1.80 -16.48
C GLU A 19 16.87 1.24 -15.27
N HIS A 20 17.55 1.04 -14.14
CA HIS A 20 16.94 0.49 -12.91
C HIS A 20 17.56 1.15 -11.67
N PRO A 21 16.86 1.15 -10.51
CA PRO A 21 17.44 1.61 -9.27
C PRO A 21 18.60 0.70 -8.83
N ASP A 22 19.51 1.23 -8.01
CA ASP A 22 20.62 0.43 -7.46
C ASP A 22 20.08 -0.60 -6.45
N PHE A 23 20.18 -1.89 -6.78
CA PHE A 23 19.73 -3.00 -5.94
C PHE A 23 20.46 -3.09 -4.59
N LYS A 24 21.63 -2.47 -4.46
CA LYS A 24 22.42 -2.45 -3.22
C LYS A 24 21.98 -1.35 -2.25
N THR A 25 20.97 -0.57 -2.61
CA THR A 25 20.42 0.49 -1.76
C THR A 25 19.99 -0.05 -0.42
N ILE A 26 20.33 0.67 0.65
CA ILE A 26 19.97 0.36 2.04
C ILE A 26 18.84 1.29 2.47
N SER A 27 17.86 0.74 3.17
CA SER A 27 16.65 1.44 3.62
C SER A 27 15.83 2.12 2.49
N PRO A 28 15.71 1.54 1.28
CA PRO A 28 14.72 2.06 0.33
C PRO A 28 13.32 1.85 0.91
N LYS A 29 12.36 2.64 0.45
CA LYS A 29 10.95 2.45 0.83
C LYS A 29 10.13 2.06 -0.38
N LEU A 30 9.24 1.10 -0.16
CA LEU A 30 8.33 0.58 -1.15
C LEU A 30 6.89 0.86 -0.72
N CYS A 31 6.04 1.20 -1.69
CA CYS A 31 4.60 1.10 -1.57
C CYS A 31 4.04 0.56 -2.89
N SER A 32 2.80 0.14 -2.88
CA SER A 32 2.11 -0.35 -4.07
C SER A 32 0.82 0.45 -4.28
N GLY A 33 0.44 0.60 -5.54
CA GLY A 33 -0.70 1.41 -5.95
C GLY A 33 -0.90 1.30 -7.45
N ASN A 34 -2.16 1.34 -7.91
CA ASN A 34 -2.50 1.28 -9.34
C ASN A 34 -1.88 0.10 -10.11
N GLY A 35 -1.65 -1.04 -9.43
CA GLY A 35 -1.01 -2.23 -10.01
C GLY A 35 0.51 -2.15 -10.15
N TYR A 36 1.14 -1.07 -9.65
CA TYR A 36 2.58 -0.86 -9.66
C TYR A 36 3.19 -1.01 -8.27
N ILE A 37 4.51 -1.18 -8.24
CA ILE A 37 5.33 -0.94 -7.06
C ILE A 37 6.11 0.34 -7.28
N TYR A 38 6.13 1.19 -6.27
CA TYR A 38 6.87 2.42 -6.25
C TYR A 38 8.02 2.32 -5.26
N LEU A 39 9.19 2.82 -5.64
CA LEU A 39 10.40 2.86 -4.83
C LEU A 39 10.87 4.31 -4.70
N GLN A 40 11.16 4.71 -3.46
CA GLN A 40 11.74 6.02 -3.15
C GLN A 40 12.85 5.90 -2.09
N GLY A 41 13.90 6.69 -2.26
CA GLY A 41 14.92 6.88 -1.24
C GLY A 41 15.76 5.64 -0.92
N GLY A 42 16.41 5.71 0.23
CA GLY A 42 17.46 4.79 0.66
C GLY A 42 18.86 5.29 0.27
N SER A 43 19.86 4.82 1.01
CA SER A 43 21.27 5.19 0.83
C SER A 43 22.01 4.20 -0.06
N LEU A 44 22.80 4.71 -1.00
CA LEU A 44 23.65 3.89 -1.86
C LEU A 44 24.86 3.39 -1.06
N ARG A 45 25.17 2.08 -1.18
CA ARG A 45 26.09 1.31 -0.31
C ARG A 45 27.55 1.80 -0.28
N LYS A 46 27.91 2.85 -1.01
CA LYS A 46 29.22 3.52 -0.84
C LYS A 46 29.16 4.35 0.45
N ILE A 47 29.37 3.66 1.57
CA ILE A 47 29.68 4.25 2.88
C ILE A 47 30.67 5.39 2.62
N GLN A 48 30.23 6.64 2.79
CA GLN A 48 30.90 7.94 2.57
C GLN A 48 30.36 8.85 1.46
N THR A 49 29.51 8.43 0.52
CA THR A 49 29.08 9.37 -0.54
C THR A 49 27.91 10.26 -0.16
N GLY A 50 27.09 9.87 0.83
CA GLY A 50 25.84 10.58 1.14
C GLY A 50 24.90 10.66 -0.06
N GLN A 51 24.97 9.65 -0.94
CA GLN A 51 24.13 9.52 -2.12
C GLN A 51 22.90 8.70 -1.79
N PHE A 52 21.77 9.14 -2.33
CA PHE A 52 20.47 8.54 -2.13
C PHE A 52 19.82 8.25 -3.47
N ILE A 53 18.84 7.35 -3.49
CA ILE A 53 17.89 7.32 -4.60
C ILE A 53 17.02 8.57 -4.46
N GLU A 54 17.27 9.56 -5.31
CA GLU A 54 16.48 10.80 -5.30
C GLU A 54 15.11 10.57 -5.94
N ASN A 55 15.12 9.90 -7.09
CA ASN A 55 13.97 9.73 -7.96
C ASN A 55 12.91 8.77 -7.44
N LEU A 56 11.68 8.95 -7.92
CA LEU A 56 10.66 7.93 -7.84
C LEU A 56 10.88 6.90 -8.95
N TRP A 57 10.99 5.64 -8.55
CA TRP A 57 11.01 4.51 -9.47
C TRP A 57 9.69 3.77 -9.42
N GLN A 58 9.21 3.33 -10.56
CA GLN A 58 8.03 2.49 -10.71
C GLN A 58 8.44 1.17 -11.34
N PHE A 59 8.03 0.06 -10.73
CA PHE A 59 8.18 -1.26 -11.29
C PHE A 59 6.85 -1.70 -11.92
N ASP A 60 6.86 -1.85 -13.24
CA ASP A 60 5.75 -2.39 -14.02
C ASP A 60 5.84 -3.92 -14.00
N ILE A 61 5.03 -4.54 -13.16
CA ILE A 61 5.04 -5.98 -12.95
C ILE A 61 4.56 -6.74 -14.17
N SER A 62 3.67 -6.15 -14.97
CA SER A 62 3.16 -6.75 -16.20
C SER A 62 4.28 -6.98 -17.22
N ASN A 63 5.26 -6.08 -17.24
CA ASN A 63 6.36 -6.13 -18.20
C ASN A 63 7.71 -6.46 -17.54
N LEU A 64 7.73 -6.54 -16.21
CA LEU A 64 8.92 -6.74 -15.37
C LEU A 64 10.02 -5.71 -15.64
N VAL A 65 9.61 -4.46 -15.87
CA VAL A 65 10.55 -3.37 -16.16
C VAL A 65 10.45 -2.26 -15.11
N TRP A 66 11.61 -1.70 -14.80
CA TRP A 66 11.70 -0.45 -14.05
C TRP A 66 11.50 0.73 -14.98
N ARG A 67 10.86 1.76 -14.45
CA ARG A 67 10.71 3.07 -15.06
C ARG A 67 11.06 4.11 -14.03
N LYS A 68 11.88 5.07 -14.42
CA LYS A 68 12.14 6.27 -13.63
C LYS A 68 11.04 7.27 -13.94
N LEU A 69 10.38 7.80 -12.92
CA LEU A 69 9.25 8.71 -13.07
C LEU A 69 9.67 10.16 -12.85
N GLY A 70 9.11 11.06 -13.67
CA GLY A 70 9.32 12.49 -13.59
C GLY A 70 10.70 12.98 -14.03
N ASP A 71 10.86 14.31 -14.05
CA ASP A 71 12.16 14.94 -14.25
C ASP A 71 12.96 14.96 -12.93
N LEU A 72 14.28 14.75 -13.05
CA LEU A 72 15.26 14.77 -11.96
C LEU A 72 15.16 16.04 -11.11
N GLU A 73 14.80 17.17 -11.69
CA GLU A 73 14.70 18.43 -10.97
C GLU A 73 13.57 18.44 -9.93
N ASN A 74 12.43 17.82 -10.26
CA ASN A 74 11.25 17.77 -9.39
C ASN A 74 11.38 16.72 -8.28
N PHE A 75 12.17 15.67 -8.51
CA PHE A 75 12.27 14.50 -7.63
C PHE A 75 13.54 14.47 -6.76
N LYS A 76 14.06 15.61 -6.32
CA LYS A 76 15.24 15.68 -5.43
C LYS A 76 14.91 15.34 -3.97
N LEU A 77 14.22 14.21 -3.75
CA LEU A 77 13.69 13.78 -2.46
C LEU A 77 14.59 12.75 -1.74
N GLY A 78 15.85 12.60 -2.17
CA GLY A 78 16.78 11.60 -1.66
C GLY A 78 16.94 11.65 -0.13
N ARG A 79 16.58 10.56 0.55
CA ARG A 79 16.63 10.40 2.01
C ARG A 79 16.54 8.94 2.42
N GLU A 80 16.96 8.62 3.65
CA GLU A 80 16.82 7.30 4.26
C GLU A 80 16.05 7.38 5.58
N TYR A 81 15.63 6.23 6.12
CA TYR A 81 14.87 6.10 7.38
C TYR A 81 13.55 6.90 7.43
N HIS A 82 13.03 7.27 6.26
CA HIS A 82 11.71 7.84 6.03
C HIS A 82 10.66 6.72 5.93
N THR A 83 9.40 7.10 5.77
CA THR A 83 8.32 6.18 5.39
C THR A 83 7.62 6.69 4.13
N ILE A 84 7.03 5.77 3.36
CA ILE A 84 6.14 6.13 2.25
C ILE A 84 4.83 5.36 2.35
N THR A 85 3.73 6.03 2.01
CA THR A 85 2.40 5.42 1.88
C THR A 85 1.71 5.93 0.61
N PHE A 86 0.87 5.09 0.00
CA PHE A 86 0.12 5.43 -1.20
C PHE A 86 -1.37 5.60 -0.86
N ASP A 87 -1.99 6.69 -1.32
CA ASP A 87 -3.45 6.92 -1.27
C ASP A 87 -3.91 7.42 -2.63
N ASN A 88 -4.80 6.67 -3.29
CA ASN A 88 -5.36 6.96 -4.62
C ASN A 88 -4.33 7.18 -5.75
N GLU A 89 -3.69 8.35 -5.78
CA GLU A 89 -2.71 8.77 -6.79
C GLU A 89 -1.49 9.47 -6.16
N ILE A 90 -1.48 9.60 -4.83
CA ILE A 90 -0.46 10.36 -4.12
C ILE A 90 0.39 9.40 -3.29
N ILE A 91 1.71 9.50 -3.48
CA ILE A 91 2.69 8.93 -2.54
C ILE A 91 3.06 10.02 -1.54
N TYR A 92 2.87 9.72 -0.26
CA TYR A 92 3.27 10.58 0.85
C TYR A 92 4.62 10.11 1.38
N VAL A 93 5.63 10.97 1.33
CA VAL A 93 6.98 10.72 1.82
C VAL A 93 7.18 11.50 3.12
N ILE A 94 7.42 10.79 4.22
CA ILE A 94 7.36 11.36 5.57
C ILE A 94 8.71 11.19 6.27
N GLY A 95 9.26 12.30 6.74
CA GLY A 95 10.49 12.37 7.53
C GLY A 95 11.72 11.81 6.82
N GLY A 96 12.58 11.16 7.60
CA GLY A 96 13.89 10.65 7.18
C GLY A 96 15.01 11.68 7.30
N THR A 97 16.20 11.28 6.89
CA THR A 97 17.42 12.11 6.95
C THR A 97 18.14 12.09 5.61
N ASN A 98 18.83 13.19 5.31
CA ASN A 98 19.78 13.23 4.20
C ASN A 98 20.99 14.11 4.56
N LYS A 99 21.95 14.25 3.63
CA LYS A 99 23.20 15.00 3.88
C LYS A 99 22.94 16.46 4.28
N ASN A 100 21.89 17.07 3.73
CA ASN A 100 21.54 18.46 3.99
C ASN A 100 20.70 18.61 5.27
N ASN A 101 19.98 17.55 5.66
CA ASN A 101 19.11 17.50 6.83
C ASN A 101 19.47 16.29 7.71
N PRO A 102 20.64 16.29 8.36
CA PRO A 102 21.10 15.17 9.18
C PRO A 102 20.26 14.97 10.44
N ASP A 103 19.63 16.04 10.94
CA ASP A 103 18.76 16.03 12.12
C ASP A 103 17.31 15.61 11.81
N GLY A 104 17.02 15.32 10.54
CA GLY A 104 15.72 14.90 10.05
C GLY A 104 15.03 15.96 9.20
N ILE A 105 14.08 15.49 8.40
CA ILE A 105 13.24 16.29 7.51
C ILE A 105 11.86 16.44 8.17
N SER A 106 11.30 17.65 8.15
CA SER A 106 9.94 17.96 8.59
C SER A 106 8.96 17.96 7.42
N GLY A 107 7.66 18.00 7.72
CA GLY A 107 6.62 18.03 6.70
C GLY A 107 6.40 16.70 5.98
N ILE A 108 5.59 16.76 4.92
CA ILE A 108 5.21 15.62 4.08
C ILE A 108 5.38 16.04 2.62
N ASP A 109 6.24 15.34 1.89
CA ASP A 109 6.30 15.49 0.44
C ASP A 109 5.23 14.61 -0.20
N LYS A 110 4.42 15.18 -1.08
CA LYS A 110 3.33 14.52 -1.79
C LYS A 110 3.72 14.42 -3.26
N ILE A 111 3.77 13.21 -3.79
CA ILE A 111 4.09 12.95 -5.18
C ILE A 111 2.82 12.46 -5.87
N ASN A 112 2.34 13.22 -6.86
CA ASN A 112 1.28 12.73 -7.74
C ASN A 112 1.89 11.78 -8.79
N VAL A 113 1.45 10.52 -8.80
CA VAL A 113 2.02 9.48 -9.69
C VAL A 113 1.57 9.60 -11.15
N ASN A 114 0.56 10.44 -11.43
CA ASN A 114 0.03 10.68 -12.78
C ASN A 114 0.62 11.94 -13.41
N THR A 115 0.69 13.04 -12.66
CA THR A 115 1.25 14.31 -13.15
C THR A 115 2.75 14.45 -12.93
N PHE A 116 3.32 13.62 -12.03
CA PHE A 116 4.69 13.71 -11.56
C PHE A 116 5.02 15.03 -10.85
N GLU A 117 3.99 15.74 -10.39
CA GLU A 117 4.16 16.92 -9.56
C GLU A 117 4.49 16.52 -8.12
N VAL A 118 5.43 17.26 -7.53
CA VAL A 118 5.81 17.15 -6.13
C VAL A 118 5.35 18.40 -5.41
N THR A 119 4.51 18.23 -4.38
CA THR A 119 4.11 19.32 -3.49
C THR A 119 4.59 19.03 -2.07
N HIS A 120 4.85 20.09 -1.31
CA HIS A 120 5.35 19.98 0.05
C HIS A 120 4.31 20.53 1.02
N PHE A 121 3.87 19.69 1.96
CA PHE A 121 3.08 20.13 3.09
C PHE A 121 4.00 20.35 4.29
N ASP A 122 4.26 21.62 4.60
CA ASP A 122 4.99 22.01 5.80
C ASP A 122 4.00 22.26 6.94
N SER A 123 4.33 21.72 8.12
CA SER A 123 3.56 21.96 9.33
C SER A 123 4.52 22.01 10.52
N PRO A 124 4.55 23.11 11.29
CA PRO A 124 5.37 23.21 12.50
C PRO A 124 5.08 22.08 13.51
N SER A 125 3.88 21.52 13.46
CA SER A 125 3.43 20.40 14.29
C SER A 125 4.10 19.08 13.91
N LEU A 126 4.55 18.93 12.66
CA LEU A 126 5.29 17.75 12.18
C LEU A 126 6.78 17.89 12.47
N SER A 127 7.18 17.46 13.67
CA SER A 127 8.59 17.48 14.05
C SER A 127 9.45 16.66 13.09
N LYS A 128 10.68 17.14 12.83
CA LYS A 128 11.74 16.38 12.19
C LYS A 128 11.87 15.00 12.83
N ARG A 129 11.93 13.94 12.02
CA ARG A 129 11.98 12.56 12.52
C ARG A 129 12.60 11.58 11.53
N SER A 130 13.14 10.48 12.05
CA SER A 130 13.60 9.31 11.30
C SER A 130 13.25 8.03 12.05
N PHE A 131 13.35 6.86 11.41
CA PHE A 131 13.09 5.55 12.05
C PHE A 131 11.70 5.44 12.72
N HIS A 132 10.73 6.23 12.25
CA HIS A 132 9.33 6.11 12.59
C HIS A 132 8.68 5.08 11.66
N THR A 133 7.43 4.73 11.95
CA THR A 133 6.59 3.99 11.03
C THR A 133 5.37 4.82 10.65
N SER A 134 4.76 4.50 9.51
CA SER A 134 3.47 5.07 9.13
C SER A 134 2.60 4.00 8.47
N VAL A 135 1.29 4.12 8.69
CA VAL A 135 0.26 3.31 8.04
C VAL A 135 -0.86 4.22 7.57
N ILE A 136 -1.56 3.83 6.50
CA ILE A 136 -2.66 4.59 5.94
C ILE A 136 -3.94 3.77 5.91
N LYS A 137 -5.06 4.39 6.28
CA LYS A 137 -6.41 3.83 6.12
C LYS A 137 -7.44 4.95 6.13
N ASN A 138 -8.43 4.86 5.24
CA ASN A 138 -9.54 5.82 5.14
C ASN A 138 -9.05 7.28 5.03
N SER A 139 -8.07 7.53 4.14
CA SER A 139 -7.47 8.86 3.92
C SER A 139 -6.84 9.48 5.18
N LYS A 140 -6.40 8.66 6.12
CA LYS A 140 -5.65 9.09 7.30
C LYS A 140 -4.35 8.33 7.42
N ILE A 141 -3.27 9.08 7.55
CA ILE A 141 -1.93 8.56 7.81
C ILE A 141 -1.66 8.64 9.31
N TYR A 142 -1.29 7.51 9.89
CA TYR A 142 -0.91 7.39 11.28
C TYR A 142 0.61 7.28 11.38
N ILE A 143 1.28 8.33 11.85
CA ILE A 143 2.74 8.41 12.01
C ILE A 143 3.09 8.12 13.46
N ILE A 144 3.95 7.13 13.68
CA ILE A 144 4.14 6.51 15.00
C ILE A 144 5.60 6.61 15.41
N GLY A 145 5.84 7.28 16.53
CA GLY A 145 7.15 7.38 17.19
C GLY A 145 8.26 7.87 16.25
N GLY A 146 9.43 7.24 16.37
CA GLY A 146 10.66 7.56 15.65
C GLY A 146 11.69 8.28 16.51
N LEU A 147 12.86 8.50 15.93
CA LEU A 147 13.91 9.33 16.51
C LEU A 147 13.70 10.79 16.13
N VAL A 148 13.65 11.66 17.13
CA VAL A 148 13.64 13.12 16.97
C VAL A 148 15.01 13.70 17.36
N PRO A 149 15.46 14.78 16.73
CA PRO A 149 16.74 15.40 17.07
C PRO A 149 16.74 15.98 18.49
N ILE A 150 17.92 16.01 19.11
CA ILE A 150 18.17 16.76 20.35
C ILE A 150 19.23 17.80 20.04
N GLU A 151 18.97 19.05 20.44
CA GLU A 151 19.93 20.14 20.33
C GLU A 151 21.29 19.76 20.96
N GLY A 152 22.36 19.96 20.20
CA GLY A 152 23.73 19.67 20.64
C GLY A 152 24.10 18.18 20.68
N LYS A 153 23.25 17.26 20.18
CA LYS A 153 23.58 15.82 20.09
C LYS A 153 23.53 15.32 18.66
N THR A 154 24.47 14.43 18.32
CA THR A 154 24.55 13.76 17.02
C THR A 154 23.62 12.56 16.87
N LYS A 155 22.94 12.15 17.95
CA LYS A 155 21.98 11.04 17.96
C LYS A 155 20.63 11.53 18.46
N GLY A 156 19.59 11.31 17.67
CA GLY A 156 18.21 11.52 18.09
C GLY A 156 17.78 10.53 19.17
N VAL A 157 16.67 10.86 19.85
CA VAL A 157 16.04 9.99 20.85
C VAL A 157 14.67 9.53 20.40
N PRO A 158 14.24 8.32 20.82
CA PRO A 158 12.87 7.88 20.63
C PRO A 158 11.88 8.92 21.17
N CYS A 159 10.78 9.14 20.45
CA CYS A 159 9.68 9.99 20.91
C CYS A 159 8.40 9.19 21.12
N ASP A 160 7.48 9.76 21.89
CA ASP A 160 6.15 9.22 22.21
C ASP A 160 5.05 9.81 21.32
N SER A 161 5.38 10.37 20.15
CA SER A 161 4.37 11.02 19.31
C SER A 161 3.54 10.01 18.49
N PHE A 162 2.23 10.20 18.50
CA PHE A 162 1.25 9.54 17.64
C PHE A 162 0.51 10.61 16.85
N ILE A 163 0.77 10.70 15.55
CA ILE A 163 0.26 11.77 14.71
C ILE A 163 -0.73 11.17 13.71
N ILE A 164 -1.89 11.80 13.59
CA ILE A 164 -2.90 11.49 12.59
C ILE A 164 -2.96 12.66 11.64
N TYR A 165 -2.65 12.40 10.37
CA TYR A 165 -2.72 13.37 9.29
C TYR A 165 -3.85 12.99 8.33
N ASP A 166 -4.81 13.89 8.14
CA ASP A 166 -5.91 13.70 7.19
C ASP A 166 -5.49 14.15 5.79
N THR A 167 -5.47 13.22 4.84
CA THR A 167 -4.96 13.48 3.49
C THR A 167 -5.89 14.35 2.65
N LYS A 168 -7.15 14.53 3.09
CA LYS A 168 -8.15 15.34 2.37
C LYS A 168 -8.17 16.79 2.83
N THR A 169 -7.98 17.03 4.14
CA THR A 169 -8.08 18.37 4.72
C THR A 169 -6.75 18.98 5.11
N ASP A 170 -5.67 18.20 5.06
CA ASP A 170 -4.35 18.57 5.60
C ASP A 170 -4.35 18.83 7.13
N ASP A 171 -5.39 18.35 7.84
CA ASP A 171 -5.47 18.46 9.29
C ASP A 171 -4.50 17.52 9.99
N VAL A 172 -3.86 18.02 11.05
CA VAL A 172 -2.91 17.26 11.87
C VAL A 172 -3.40 17.19 13.31
N LYS A 173 -3.61 15.96 13.82
CA LYS A 173 -3.89 15.69 15.24
C LYS A 173 -2.71 14.97 15.87
N ILE A 174 -2.22 15.49 17.00
CA ILE A 174 -1.08 14.92 17.74
C ILE A 174 -1.55 14.41 19.09
N GLN A 175 -1.10 13.21 19.43
CA GLN A 175 -1.36 12.54 20.70
C GLN A 175 -0.05 11.92 21.21
N LYS A 176 -0.03 11.56 22.50
CA LYS A 176 1.05 10.77 23.08
C LYS A 176 0.71 9.28 23.02
N LEU A 177 1.72 8.47 22.75
CA LEU A 177 1.66 7.02 22.87
C LEU A 177 1.53 6.67 24.37
N PRO A 178 0.54 5.85 24.76
CA PRO A 178 0.26 5.57 26.17
C PRO A 178 1.32 4.68 26.83
N PHE A 179 2.25 4.13 26.05
CA PHE A 179 3.30 3.21 26.49
C PHE A 179 4.70 3.82 26.42
N GLY A 180 4.81 5.13 26.17
CA GLY A 180 6.07 5.86 26.11
C GLY A 180 6.72 5.88 24.72
N SER A 181 7.99 6.25 24.69
CA SER A 181 8.73 6.52 23.47
C SER A 181 9.08 5.23 22.71
N ILE A 182 9.09 5.30 21.38
CA ILE A 182 9.43 4.15 20.54
C ILE A 182 10.05 4.57 19.20
N ALA A 183 11.05 3.84 18.72
CA ALA A 183 11.69 4.02 17.42
C ALA A 183 12.19 2.68 16.86
N GLN A 184 12.48 2.64 15.56
CA GLN A 184 12.98 1.43 14.86
C GLN A 184 12.05 0.21 15.00
N HIS A 185 10.78 0.44 15.31
CA HIS A 185 9.73 -0.56 15.38
C HIS A 185 9.16 -0.81 13.98
N THR A 186 8.24 -1.77 13.90
CA THR A 186 7.43 -2.02 12.72
C THR A 186 5.96 -1.79 13.03
N SER A 187 5.19 -1.42 12.01
CA SER A 187 3.74 -1.31 12.13
C SER A 187 3.03 -1.73 10.85
N PHE A 188 1.84 -2.28 11.01
CA PHE A 188 0.90 -2.53 9.93
C PHE A 188 -0.52 -2.25 10.43
N ILE A 189 -1.46 -2.08 9.51
CA ILE A 189 -2.88 -1.98 9.83
C ILE A 189 -3.63 -3.15 9.17
N ASP A 190 -4.54 -3.78 9.91
CA ASP A 190 -5.40 -4.83 9.37
C ASP A 190 -6.69 -4.27 8.73
N ASP A 191 -7.47 -5.16 8.14
CA ASP A 191 -8.76 -4.87 7.51
C ASP A 191 -9.81 -4.34 8.49
N ASN A 192 -9.69 -4.68 9.77
CA ASN A 192 -10.56 -4.22 10.85
C ASN A 192 -10.15 -2.85 11.42
N GLY A 193 -9.12 -2.21 10.85
CA GLY A 193 -8.63 -0.91 11.32
C GLY A 193 -7.85 -0.99 12.64
N LEU A 194 -7.25 -2.15 12.94
CA LEU A 194 -6.33 -2.29 14.06
C LEU A 194 -4.90 -2.07 13.59
N ILE A 195 -4.25 -1.04 14.14
CA ILE A 195 -2.83 -0.75 13.92
C ILE A 195 -2.02 -1.53 14.96
N TYR A 196 -1.11 -2.38 14.50
CA TYR A 196 -0.20 -3.12 15.37
C TYR A 196 1.18 -2.47 15.36
N ILE A 197 1.80 -2.34 16.53
CA ILE A 197 3.14 -1.78 16.71
C ILE A 197 3.99 -2.82 17.43
N ILE A 198 5.08 -3.26 16.79
CA ILE A 198 5.84 -4.44 17.20
C ILE A 198 7.34 -4.17 17.12
N GLY A 199 8.08 -4.68 18.11
CA GLY A 199 9.53 -4.57 18.18
C GLY A 199 10.00 -3.12 18.38
N GLY A 200 11.25 -2.86 18.00
CA GLY A 200 11.88 -1.55 18.19
C GLY A 200 12.33 -1.32 19.64
N LYS A 201 12.68 -0.06 19.92
CA LYS A 201 13.25 0.35 21.21
C LYS A 201 12.67 1.68 21.69
N GLY A 202 12.54 1.81 23.01
CA GLY A 202 12.25 3.07 23.67
C GLY A 202 13.51 3.74 24.22
N ASP A 203 13.31 4.57 25.24
CA ASP A 203 14.39 5.30 25.93
C ASP A 203 15.51 4.37 26.40
N ASN A 204 16.74 4.90 26.43
CA ASN A 204 17.94 4.15 26.81
C ASN A 204 18.19 2.86 26.01
N ASN A 205 17.62 2.74 24.81
CA ASN A 205 17.64 1.54 23.97
C ASN A 205 16.99 0.30 24.60
N VAL A 206 16.03 0.48 25.52
CA VAL A 206 15.27 -0.63 26.06
C VAL A 206 14.39 -1.23 24.94
N SER A 207 14.60 -2.52 24.64
CA SER A 207 13.78 -3.24 23.67
C SER A 207 12.32 -3.28 24.09
N ASN A 208 11.42 -3.06 23.13
CA ASN A 208 10.00 -3.26 23.33
C ASN A 208 9.66 -4.76 23.39
N LYS A 209 8.93 -5.18 24.42
CA LYS A 209 8.52 -6.57 24.66
C LYS A 209 7.03 -6.84 24.42
N ASN A 210 6.29 -5.80 24.03
CA ASN A 210 4.84 -5.86 23.87
C ASN A 210 4.45 -5.63 22.40
N ILE A 211 3.24 -6.07 22.07
CA ILE A 211 2.53 -5.67 20.85
C ILE A 211 1.47 -4.66 21.30
N TYR A 212 1.57 -3.43 20.80
CA TYR A 212 0.57 -2.39 21.04
C TYR A 212 -0.41 -2.37 19.87
N ILE A 213 -1.69 -2.23 20.17
CA ILE A 213 -2.77 -2.29 19.19
C ILE A 213 -3.63 -1.03 19.34
N TYR A 214 -3.83 -0.28 18.26
CA TYR A 214 -4.73 0.87 18.23
C TYR A 214 -5.91 0.60 17.30
N ASP A 215 -7.13 0.68 17.84
CA ASP A 215 -8.37 0.61 17.08
C ASP A 215 -8.73 2.01 16.57
N ILE A 216 -8.66 2.22 15.25
CA ILE A 216 -8.91 3.55 14.64
C ILE A 216 -10.37 4.00 14.76
N TYR A 217 -11.30 3.06 14.86
CA TYR A 217 -12.73 3.36 14.94
C TYR A 217 -13.17 3.65 16.37
N LYS A 218 -12.61 2.92 17.34
CA LYS A 218 -12.86 3.13 18.77
C LYS A 218 -11.93 4.16 19.42
N SER A 219 -10.88 4.58 18.71
CA SER A 219 -9.81 5.42 19.26
C SER A 219 -9.25 4.87 20.58
N LYS A 220 -9.05 3.55 20.65
CA LYS A 220 -8.68 2.83 21.87
C LYS A 220 -7.41 2.03 21.68
N TRP A 221 -6.54 2.09 22.68
CA TRP A 221 -5.34 1.27 22.77
C TRP A 221 -5.61 -0.03 23.53
N ASP A 222 -4.96 -1.10 23.07
CA ASP A 222 -4.84 -2.39 23.72
C ASP A 222 -3.36 -2.79 23.73
N THR A 223 -2.99 -3.72 24.61
CA THR A 223 -1.62 -4.19 24.75
C THR A 223 -1.62 -5.66 25.10
N ILE A 224 -0.84 -6.44 24.34
CA ILE A 224 -0.60 -7.84 24.63
C ILE A 224 0.90 -8.09 24.78
N PRO A 225 1.32 -9.00 25.67
CA PRO A 225 2.71 -9.44 25.72
C PRO A 225 3.07 -10.10 24.38
N SER A 226 4.25 -9.79 23.85
CA SER A 226 4.74 -10.51 22.67
C SER A 226 5.11 -11.94 23.08
N PRO A 227 4.56 -12.99 22.44
CA PRO A 227 4.90 -14.37 22.76
C PRO A 227 6.35 -14.72 22.40
N ILE A 228 6.99 -13.90 21.57
CA ILE A 228 8.41 -13.99 21.21
C ILE A 228 9.09 -12.68 21.59
N ASN A 229 10.24 -12.75 22.26
CA ASN A 229 11.04 -11.56 22.51
C ASN A 229 11.70 -11.09 21.21
N LEU A 230 11.06 -10.13 20.54
CA LEU A 230 11.55 -9.52 19.30
C LEU A 230 12.48 -8.34 19.62
N ASP A 231 13.71 -8.62 20.04
CA ASP A 231 14.79 -7.63 20.19
C ASP A 231 15.30 -7.10 18.83
N LEU A 232 14.45 -7.08 17.80
CA LEU A 232 14.76 -6.69 16.45
C LEU A 232 14.47 -5.21 16.22
N LEU A 233 15.45 -4.52 15.66
CA LEU A 233 15.37 -3.15 15.19
C LEU A 233 15.18 -3.14 13.67
N ASN A 234 14.48 -2.13 13.15
CA ASN A 234 14.22 -1.91 11.72
C ASN A 234 13.49 -3.08 11.03
N LEU A 235 12.69 -3.83 11.79
CA LEU A 235 11.84 -4.88 11.22
C LEU A 235 10.84 -4.26 10.24
N GLN A 236 10.56 -4.93 9.13
CA GLN A 236 9.54 -4.52 8.18
C GLN A 236 8.31 -5.42 8.32
N SER A 237 7.11 -4.88 8.08
CA SER A 237 5.88 -5.66 8.15
C SER A 237 4.87 -5.25 7.10
N VAL A 238 4.10 -6.22 6.61
CA VAL A 238 2.92 -6.02 5.76
C VAL A 238 1.78 -6.91 6.25
N PHE A 239 0.55 -6.44 6.12
CA PHE A 239 -0.65 -7.24 6.36
C PHE A 239 -1.12 -7.86 5.05
N VAL A 240 -1.39 -9.17 5.05
CA VAL A 240 -1.84 -9.94 3.90
C VAL A 240 -3.31 -10.26 4.11
N GLU A 241 -4.17 -9.46 3.47
CA GLU A 241 -5.60 -9.46 3.76
C GLU A 241 -6.28 -10.80 3.45
N SER A 242 -5.96 -11.44 2.32
CA SER A 242 -6.58 -12.72 1.95
C SER A 242 -6.26 -13.86 2.92
N LYS A 243 -5.19 -13.69 3.71
CA LYS A 243 -4.74 -14.66 4.72
C LYS A 243 -5.05 -14.21 6.14
N LYS A 244 -5.46 -12.95 6.35
CA LYS A 244 -5.65 -12.32 7.68
C LYS A 244 -4.43 -12.49 8.60
N VAL A 245 -3.23 -12.38 8.03
CA VAL A 245 -1.97 -12.43 8.79
C VAL A 245 -1.08 -11.26 8.43
N ALA A 246 -0.22 -10.83 9.36
CA ALA A 246 0.91 -9.98 9.04
C ALA A 246 2.20 -10.79 8.95
N VAL A 247 3.04 -10.41 8.00
CA VAL A 247 4.38 -10.98 7.80
C VAL A 247 5.42 -9.95 8.19
N LEU A 248 6.31 -10.34 9.09
CA LEU A 248 7.39 -9.51 9.61
C LEU A 248 8.73 -10.09 9.17
N VAL A 249 9.55 -9.27 8.51
CA VAL A 249 10.81 -9.71 7.87
C VAL A 249 11.91 -8.67 7.99
N GLY A 250 13.15 -9.11 7.76
CA GLY A 250 14.33 -8.25 7.82
C GLY A 250 14.67 -7.84 9.26
N GLY A 251 15.22 -6.65 9.43
CA GLY A 251 15.66 -6.13 10.72
C GLY A 251 16.99 -6.70 11.22
N ARG A 252 17.41 -6.22 12.39
CA ARG A 252 18.70 -6.54 13.03
C ARG A 252 18.56 -6.75 14.53
N LEU A 253 19.33 -7.70 15.07
CA LEU A 253 19.59 -7.81 16.49
C LEU A 253 20.85 -7.00 16.81
N GLY A 254 20.68 -5.88 17.52
CA GLY A 254 21.76 -4.92 17.77
C GLY A 254 22.32 -4.31 16.47
N ALA A 255 23.59 -3.89 16.50
CA ALA A 255 24.19 -3.15 15.38
C ALA A 255 24.58 -4.01 14.17
N TYR A 256 24.88 -5.30 14.36
CA TYR A 256 25.56 -6.11 13.33
C TYR A 256 24.84 -7.39 12.93
N LYS A 257 24.03 -8.00 13.81
CA LYS A 257 23.45 -9.31 13.53
C LYS A 257 22.17 -9.15 12.72
N ARG A 258 22.22 -9.61 11.47
CA ARG A 258 21.09 -9.58 10.54
C ARG A 258 20.07 -10.64 10.94
N ASN A 259 18.78 -10.32 10.88
CA ASN A 259 17.72 -11.31 11.00
C ASN A 259 17.38 -11.87 9.61
N SER A 260 17.39 -13.20 9.51
CA SER A 260 16.94 -13.95 8.32
C SER A 260 15.60 -14.63 8.52
N SER A 261 15.08 -14.61 9.76
CA SER A 261 13.84 -15.29 10.12
C SER A 261 12.62 -14.49 9.69
N ILE A 262 11.59 -15.21 9.24
CA ILE A 262 10.27 -14.65 8.95
C ILE A 262 9.38 -14.91 10.16
N TYR A 263 8.64 -13.90 10.60
CA TYR A 263 7.64 -14.04 11.66
C TYR A 263 6.24 -13.79 11.10
N ILE A 264 5.27 -14.53 11.59
CA ILE A 264 3.86 -14.43 11.19
C ILE A 264 3.04 -14.08 12.42
N LEU A 265 2.23 -13.04 12.30
CA LEU A 265 1.21 -12.66 13.29
C LEU A 265 -0.17 -12.93 12.70
N ASP A 266 -0.90 -13.88 13.28
CA ASP A 266 -2.33 -14.07 13.01
C ASP A 266 -3.11 -13.00 13.78
N THR A 267 -3.79 -12.10 13.06
CA THR A 267 -4.50 -10.96 13.68
C THR A 267 -5.78 -11.39 14.39
N LYS A 268 -6.38 -12.52 14.01
CA LYS A 268 -7.58 -13.07 14.65
C LYS A 268 -7.25 -13.69 16.00
N THR A 269 -6.18 -14.48 16.05
CA THR A 269 -5.76 -15.15 17.30
C THR A 269 -4.77 -14.31 18.11
N LYS A 270 -4.25 -13.22 17.53
CA LYS A 270 -3.17 -12.40 18.08
C LYS A 270 -1.91 -13.22 18.41
N SER A 271 -1.69 -14.33 17.69
CA SER A 271 -0.57 -15.22 17.91
C SER A 271 0.57 -14.88 16.96
N LEU A 272 1.75 -14.63 17.52
CA LEU A 272 2.98 -14.34 16.78
C LEU A 272 3.92 -15.53 16.90
N TYR A 273 4.40 -16.05 15.77
CA TYR A 273 5.34 -17.16 15.75
C TYR A 273 6.44 -16.95 14.71
N LYS A 274 7.61 -17.54 14.95
CA LYS A 274 8.69 -17.63 13.96
C LYS A 274 8.35 -18.75 12.99
N LYS A 275 8.41 -18.48 11.69
CA LYS A 275 8.24 -19.50 10.65
C LYS A 275 9.50 -20.35 10.54
N ASP A 276 9.32 -21.67 10.58
CA ASP A 276 10.39 -22.67 10.43
C ASP A 276 10.08 -23.58 9.24
N ASN A 277 10.41 -23.13 8.03
CA ASN A 277 10.19 -23.86 6.77
C ASN A 277 11.45 -23.94 5.90
N GLY A 278 12.62 -23.63 6.46
CA GLY A 278 13.88 -23.57 5.72
C GLY A 278 14.02 -22.39 4.75
N ILE A 279 13.05 -21.46 4.70
CA ILE A 279 13.14 -20.24 3.89
C ILE A 279 13.82 -19.15 4.72
N GLU A 280 15.04 -18.78 4.33
CA GLU A 280 15.75 -17.62 4.89
C GLU A 280 15.55 -16.37 4.02
N PHE A 281 15.30 -15.24 4.68
CA PHE A 281 15.15 -13.94 4.01
C PHE A 281 16.14 -12.92 4.59
N ILE A 282 17.33 -12.84 4.00
CA ILE A 282 18.45 -12.03 4.52
C ILE A 282 18.41 -10.60 3.97
N ALA A 283 17.46 -9.79 4.45
CA ALA A 283 17.23 -8.44 3.92
C ALA A 283 17.20 -7.36 5.02
N PRO A 284 18.28 -7.17 5.79
CA PRO A 284 18.29 -6.14 6.83
C PRO A 284 18.17 -4.76 6.15
N ASP A 285 17.18 -3.95 6.54
CA ASP A 285 16.88 -2.66 5.92
C ASP A 285 16.52 -2.73 4.43
N CYS A 286 15.89 -3.80 3.95
CA CYS A 286 15.16 -3.73 2.67
C CYS A 286 13.89 -2.88 2.81
N GLY A 287 13.36 -2.41 1.68
CA GLY A 287 11.98 -1.98 1.58
C GLY A 287 11.10 -3.16 1.19
N ILE A 288 9.89 -3.25 1.76
CA ILE A 288 8.89 -4.24 1.36
C ILE A 288 7.55 -3.58 1.06
N CYS A 289 6.75 -4.19 0.18
CA CYS A 289 5.35 -3.84 -0.02
C CYS A 289 4.53 -5.08 -0.41
N LEU A 290 3.21 -5.01 -0.23
CA LEU A 290 2.28 -6.04 -0.68
C LEU A 290 1.71 -5.67 -2.05
N LEU A 291 1.62 -6.61 -2.98
CA LEU A 291 0.77 -6.49 -4.16
C LEU A 291 0.19 -7.85 -4.54
N LYS A 292 -1.13 -7.93 -4.78
CA LYS A 292 -1.83 -9.16 -5.20
C LYS A 292 -1.42 -10.36 -4.32
N ASP A 293 -1.47 -10.19 -3.00
CA ASP A 293 -1.05 -11.17 -1.97
C ASP A 293 0.42 -11.61 -1.96
N SER A 294 1.25 -10.97 -2.78
CA SER A 294 2.68 -11.24 -2.85
C SER A 294 3.46 -10.13 -2.16
N ILE A 295 4.48 -10.50 -1.38
CA ILE A 295 5.31 -9.54 -0.66
C ILE A 295 6.57 -9.33 -1.48
N PHE A 296 6.71 -8.13 -2.02
CA PHE A 296 7.88 -7.74 -2.78
C PHE A 296 8.87 -7.08 -1.85
N ALA A 297 10.15 -7.36 -2.07
CA ALA A 297 11.23 -6.77 -1.33
C ALA A 297 12.36 -6.31 -2.25
N PHE A 298 12.91 -5.15 -1.91
CA PHE A 298 13.99 -4.51 -2.66
C PHE A 298 15.04 -3.94 -1.72
N GLY A 299 16.30 -3.98 -2.15
CA GLY A 299 17.41 -3.36 -1.44
C GLY A 299 18.12 -4.31 -0.48
N SER A 300 19.32 -3.92 -0.07
CA SER A 300 20.21 -4.67 0.85
C SER A 300 20.75 -6.01 0.33
N PHE A 301 20.44 -6.38 -0.92
CA PHE A 301 20.94 -7.56 -1.62
C PHE A 301 21.92 -7.18 -2.74
N ASP A 302 22.74 -8.14 -3.19
CA ASP A 302 23.66 -7.95 -4.32
C ASP A 302 23.05 -8.35 -5.68
N LYS A 303 21.77 -8.77 -5.75
CA LYS A 303 21.25 -9.48 -6.95
C LYS A 303 19.91 -8.98 -7.54
N ASN A 304 18.75 -9.04 -6.88
CA ASN A 304 17.43 -8.79 -7.54
C ASN A 304 16.29 -8.35 -6.58
N ILE A 305 15.08 -8.07 -7.13
CA ILE A 305 13.82 -8.04 -6.37
C ILE A 305 13.53 -9.46 -5.87
N SER A 306 13.23 -9.59 -4.57
CA SER A 306 12.75 -10.85 -3.98
C SER A 306 11.24 -10.80 -3.77
N VAL A 307 10.53 -11.87 -4.15
CA VAL A 307 9.09 -12.01 -3.94
C VAL A 307 8.82 -13.17 -3.00
N LEU A 308 8.21 -12.91 -1.84
CA LEU A 308 7.71 -13.96 -0.95
C LEU A 308 6.23 -14.18 -1.29
N SER A 309 5.88 -15.44 -1.61
CA SER A 309 4.51 -15.82 -1.93
C SER A 309 4.00 -16.93 -1.01
N PHE A 310 2.69 -16.86 -0.71
CA PHE A 310 1.94 -17.92 -0.04
C PHE A 310 1.44 -19.00 -1.00
N ASP A 311 1.67 -18.85 -2.30
CA ASP A 311 1.31 -19.82 -3.33
C ASP A 311 2.55 -20.58 -3.81
N GLU A 312 2.50 -21.91 -3.76
CA GLU A 312 3.57 -22.82 -4.23
C GLU A 312 3.71 -22.76 -5.75
N LEU A 313 2.57 -22.55 -6.44
CA LEU A 313 2.49 -22.45 -7.89
C LEU A 313 2.79 -21.03 -8.38
N PHE A 314 3.12 -20.12 -7.47
CA PHE A 314 3.46 -18.75 -7.83
C PHE A 314 4.58 -18.74 -8.87
N SER A 315 4.25 -18.08 -9.98
CA SER A 315 5.14 -17.77 -11.08
C SER A 315 5.02 -16.28 -11.35
N ILE A 316 6.13 -15.64 -11.68
CA ILE A 316 6.11 -14.25 -12.14
C ILE A 316 5.11 -14.06 -13.31
N ASN A 317 4.95 -15.07 -14.17
CA ASN A 317 4.02 -15.01 -15.30
C ASN A 317 2.54 -14.91 -14.86
N SER A 318 2.17 -15.39 -13.67
CA SER A 318 0.78 -15.24 -13.16
C SER A 318 0.47 -13.80 -12.71
N LEU A 319 1.50 -13.02 -12.37
CA LEU A 319 1.35 -11.58 -12.13
C LEU A 319 1.17 -10.81 -13.44
N VAL A 320 1.82 -11.26 -14.51
CA VAL A 320 1.79 -10.66 -15.85
C VAL A 320 0.47 -10.96 -16.59
N SER A 321 -0.05 -12.18 -16.47
CA SER A 321 -1.29 -12.61 -17.14
C SER A 321 -2.57 -12.04 -16.51
N SER A 322 -2.46 -11.35 -15.37
CA SER A 322 -3.58 -10.78 -14.60
C SER A 322 -3.66 -9.25 -14.69
N SER A 323 -3.02 -8.64 -15.69
CA SER A 323 -2.99 -7.19 -15.90
C SER A 323 -3.33 -6.84 -17.35
N THR A 324 -4.62 -6.90 -17.70
CA THR A 324 -5.10 -6.26 -18.93
C THR A 324 -5.06 -4.75 -18.71
N ARG A 325 -4.19 -4.05 -19.44
CA ARG A 325 -4.21 -2.59 -19.56
C ARG A 325 -5.30 -2.19 -20.55
N VAL A 326 -6.27 -1.39 -20.12
CA VAL A 326 -7.10 -0.60 -21.03
C VAL A 326 -6.70 0.86 -20.86
N ILE A 327 -6.14 1.44 -21.91
CA ILE A 327 -5.84 2.87 -21.99
C ILE A 327 -6.93 3.48 -22.87
N VAL A 328 -7.80 4.30 -22.28
CA VAL A 328 -8.76 5.11 -23.05
C VAL A 328 -8.44 6.58 -22.81
N ASN A 329 -8.08 7.28 -23.88
CA ASN A 329 -8.08 8.74 -24.01
C ASN A 329 -7.38 9.59 -22.94
N GLY A 330 -6.24 9.14 -22.40
CA GLY A 330 -5.20 10.05 -21.88
C GLY A 330 -5.54 10.91 -20.66
N VAL A 331 -6.68 10.71 -19.97
CA VAL A 331 -7.02 11.43 -18.73
C VAL A 331 -7.76 10.47 -17.79
N SER A 332 -7.29 10.41 -16.54
CA SER A 332 -7.82 9.67 -15.36
C SER A 332 -7.62 8.14 -15.33
N CYS A 333 -7.10 7.67 -14.18
CA CYS A 333 -6.88 6.25 -13.88
C CYS A 333 -7.94 5.79 -12.88
N VAL A 334 -8.99 5.11 -13.34
CA VAL A 334 -9.87 4.39 -12.42
C VAL A 334 -9.21 3.04 -12.14
N SER A 335 -8.79 2.83 -10.89
CA SER A 335 -8.40 1.49 -10.42
C SER A 335 -9.69 0.73 -10.09
N VAL A 336 -9.97 -0.32 -10.85
CA VAL A 336 -10.98 -1.32 -10.48
C VAL A 336 -10.25 -2.54 -9.96
N GLU A 337 -10.57 -2.95 -8.73
CA GLU A 337 -10.17 -4.25 -8.20
C GLU A 337 -10.76 -5.37 -9.08
N VAL A 338 -9.91 -6.15 -9.76
CA VAL A 338 -10.37 -7.36 -10.45
C VAL A 338 -10.41 -8.51 -9.44
N GLY A 339 -11.42 -8.47 -8.58
CA GLY A 339 -12.01 -9.66 -7.99
C GLY A 339 -13.00 -10.24 -9.00
N GLU A 340 -12.60 -11.32 -9.67
CA GLU A 340 -13.33 -11.92 -10.80
C GLU A 340 -13.50 -10.99 -12.02
N LYS A 341 -13.64 -11.56 -13.23
CA LYS A 341 -14.16 -10.76 -14.36
C LYS A 341 -15.49 -10.17 -13.88
N PRO A 342 -15.76 -8.86 -14.03
CA PRO A 342 -17.08 -8.34 -13.71
C PRO A 342 -18.09 -9.20 -14.47
N LYS A 343 -19.03 -9.76 -13.72
CA LYS A 343 -20.17 -10.50 -14.25
C LYS A 343 -21.37 -9.59 -14.15
N LEU A 344 -22.31 -9.79 -15.05
CA LEU A 344 -23.62 -9.18 -14.92
C LEU A 344 -24.34 -9.85 -13.75
N ASP A 345 -24.99 -9.07 -12.90
CA ASP A 345 -25.92 -9.60 -11.91
C ASP A 345 -27.05 -10.38 -12.58
N GLU A 346 -27.64 -11.33 -11.86
CA GLU A 346 -28.64 -12.27 -12.39
C GLU A 346 -29.84 -11.57 -13.04
N LYS A 347 -30.29 -10.44 -12.49
CA LYS A 347 -31.39 -9.67 -13.06
C LYS A 347 -30.99 -8.89 -14.31
N VAL A 348 -29.73 -8.44 -14.41
CA VAL A 348 -29.21 -7.80 -15.62
C VAL A 348 -29.14 -8.83 -16.74
N GLN A 349 -28.60 -10.03 -16.45
CA GLN A 349 -28.58 -11.16 -17.40
C GLN A 349 -29.99 -11.48 -17.89
N LYS A 350 -30.94 -11.64 -16.96
CA LYS A 350 -32.34 -11.91 -17.29
C LYS A 350 -32.97 -10.81 -18.15
N THR A 351 -32.62 -9.55 -17.90
CA THR A 351 -33.11 -8.42 -18.72
C THR A 351 -32.61 -8.53 -20.15
N LEU A 352 -31.33 -8.81 -20.35
CA LEU A 352 -30.76 -9.00 -21.69
C LEU A 352 -31.42 -10.18 -22.42
N GLU A 353 -31.61 -11.30 -21.73
CA GLU A 353 -32.26 -12.50 -22.29
C GLU A 353 -33.67 -12.21 -22.80
N ILE A 354 -34.47 -11.44 -22.06
CA ILE A 354 -35.85 -11.12 -22.48
C ILE A 354 -35.94 -9.95 -23.45
N SER A 355 -34.92 -9.09 -23.50
CA SER A 355 -34.84 -7.94 -24.43
C SER A 355 -34.49 -8.34 -25.85
N LYS A 356 -34.12 -9.61 -26.10
CA LYS A 356 -33.78 -10.15 -27.42
C LYS A 356 -32.72 -9.32 -28.18
N CYS A 357 -31.84 -8.65 -27.44
CA CYS A 357 -30.69 -7.96 -28.00
C CYS A 357 -29.58 -8.96 -28.33
N ASP A 358 -28.51 -8.50 -29.00
CA ASP A 358 -27.28 -9.27 -29.06
C ASP A 358 -26.69 -9.32 -27.64
N TYR A 359 -26.87 -10.46 -26.98
CA TYR A 359 -26.50 -10.64 -25.59
C TYR A 359 -25.00 -10.38 -25.37
N ASP A 360 -24.14 -10.87 -26.27
CA ASP A 360 -22.69 -10.76 -26.10
C ASP A 360 -22.21 -9.33 -26.34
N GLU A 361 -22.75 -8.66 -27.35
CA GLU A 361 -22.41 -7.27 -27.66
C GLU A 361 -22.87 -6.32 -26.55
N ILE A 362 -24.13 -6.42 -26.11
CA ILE A 362 -24.66 -5.54 -25.07
C ILE A 362 -24.05 -5.86 -23.70
N SER A 363 -23.85 -7.14 -23.37
CA SER A 363 -23.16 -7.52 -22.11
C SER A 363 -21.78 -6.88 -22.04
N LYS A 364 -21.04 -6.88 -23.15
CA LYS A 364 -19.72 -6.26 -23.23
C LYS A 364 -19.81 -4.75 -23.01
N ILE A 365 -20.73 -4.05 -23.67
CA ILE A 365 -20.93 -2.60 -23.51
C ILE A 365 -21.27 -2.24 -22.05
N LEU A 366 -22.18 -2.98 -21.41
CA LEU A 366 -22.57 -2.73 -20.03
C LEU A 366 -21.42 -3.00 -19.05
N LEU A 367 -20.66 -4.07 -19.24
CA LEU A 367 -19.50 -4.41 -18.43
C LEU A 367 -18.37 -3.39 -18.55
N GLU A 368 -18.09 -2.92 -19.78
CA GLU A 368 -17.05 -1.91 -20.05
C GLU A 368 -17.38 -0.54 -19.46
N ASN A 369 -18.67 -0.27 -19.18
CA ASN A 369 -19.16 1.01 -18.67
C ASN A 369 -19.76 0.93 -17.25
N GLY A 370 -19.57 -0.18 -16.53
CA GLY A 370 -19.95 -0.32 -15.12
C GLY A 370 -21.44 -0.51 -14.83
N PHE A 371 -22.25 -0.86 -15.83
CA PHE A 371 -23.70 -1.14 -15.71
C PHE A 371 -23.98 -2.62 -15.43
N ASN A 372 -23.16 -3.25 -14.58
CA ASN A 372 -23.17 -4.71 -14.38
C ASN A 372 -23.83 -5.16 -13.08
N THR A 373 -24.30 -4.24 -12.23
CA THR A 373 -25.02 -4.57 -10.99
C THR A 373 -26.45 -4.06 -11.01
N ASP A 374 -27.30 -4.59 -10.12
CA ASP A 374 -28.69 -4.14 -9.95
C ASP A 374 -28.81 -2.61 -9.74
N ASP A 375 -27.86 -2.01 -9.02
CA ASP A 375 -27.92 -0.60 -8.63
C ASP A 375 -27.34 0.34 -9.70
N THR A 376 -26.43 -0.14 -10.56
CA THR A 376 -25.92 0.67 -11.67
C THR A 376 -26.81 0.52 -12.90
N PHE A 377 -27.30 -0.69 -13.20
CA PHE A 377 -28.14 -0.96 -14.36
C PHE A 377 -29.51 -0.26 -14.28
N CYS A 378 -30.04 0.01 -13.08
CA CYS A 378 -31.28 0.78 -12.91
C CYS A 378 -31.16 2.27 -13.28
N LEU A 379 -29.94 2.79 -13.40
CA LEU A 379 -29.67 4.16 -13.83
C LEU A 379 -29.66 4.30 -15.36
N LEU A 380 -29.58 3.20 -16.11
CA LEU A 380 -29.49 3.21 -17.57
C LEU A 380 -30.76 3.84 -18.21
N ASP A 381 -30.64 5.01 -18.79
CA ASP A 381 -31.77 5.68 -19.47
C ASP A 381 -31.46 5.92 -20.96
N GLN A 382 -32.39 6.53 -21.68
CA GLN A 382 -32.25 6.76 -23.11
C GLN A 382 -31.01 7.64 -23.42
N PRO A 383 -30.78 8.79 -22.73
CA PRO A 383 -29.54 9.56 -22.88
C PRO A 383 -28.26 8.76 -22.65
N ILE A 384 -28.19 7.97 -21.59
CA ILE A 384 -27.00 7.15 -21.29
C ILE A 384 -26.79 6.10 -22.39
N CYS A 385 -27.86 5.46 -22.87
CA CYS A 385 -27.75 4.49 -23.98
C CYS A 385 -27.21 5.13 -25.27
N GLU A 386 -27.56 6.38 -25.55
CA GLU A 386 -27.03 7.14 -26.70
C GLU A 386 -25.53 7.41 -26.54
N GLU A 387 -25.07 7.79 -25.34
CA GLU A 387 -23.64 7.97 -25.03
C GLU A 387 -22.85 6.66 -25.20
N LEU A 388 -23.46 5.53 -24.80
CA LEU A 388 -22.91 4.19 -24.97
C LEU A 388 -22.98 3.67 -26.42
N LYS A 389 -23.60 4.43 -27.34
CA LYS A 389 -23.82 4.05 -28.75
C LYS A 389 -24.62 2.76 -28.90
N ILE A 390 -25.55 2.50 -27.98
CA ILE A 390 -26.52 1.42 -28.11
C ILE A 390 -27.58 1.85 -29.11
N ASP A 391 -27.96 0.96 -30.03
CA ASP A 391 -29.01 1.24 -31.01
C ASP A 391 -30.31 1.69 -30.32
N PRO A 392 -30.96 2.78 -30.77
CA PRO A 392 -32.15 3.34 -30.11
C PRO A 392 -33.33 2.37 -29.96
N VAL A 393 -33.45 1.38 -30.84
CA VAL A 393 -34.50 0.34 -30.75
C VAL A 393 -34.13 -0.65 -29.65
N VAL A 394 -32.84 -1.03 -29.59
CA VAL A 394 -32.31 -1.93 -28.56
C VAL A 394 -32.37 -1.26 -27.18
N SER A 395 -32.03 0.02 -27.05
CA SER A 395 -32.10 0.74 -25.78
C SER A 395 -33.53 0.88 -25.26
N ALA A 396 -34.48 1.19 -26.15
CA ALA A 396 -35.90 1.28 -25.77
C ALA A 396 -36.44 -0.08 -25.26
N GLU A 397 -36.05 -1.18 -25.91
CA GLU A 397 -36.42 -2.53 -25.47
C GLU A 397 -35.76 -2.90 -24.14
N LEU A 398 -34.46 -2.62 -23.98
CA LEU A 398 -33.72 -2.86 -22.73
C LEU A 398 -34.32 -2.13 -21.54
N ILE A 399 -34.65 -0.85 -21.69
CA ILE A 399 -35.25 -0.03 -20.63
C ILE A 399 -36.64 -0.56 -20.28
N SER A 400 -37.46 -0.86 -21.29
CA SER A 400 -38.79 -1.45 -21.11
C SER A 400 -38.74 -2.78 -20.33
N LYS A 401 -37.85 -3.68 -20.72
CA LYS A 401 -37.67 -4.99 -20.07
C LYS A 401 -37.00 -4.92 -18.71
N ARG A 402 -36.20 -3.89 -18.47
CA ARG A 402 -35.71 -3.60 -17.13
C ARG A 402 -36.87 -3.26 -16.21
N SER A 403 -37.79 -2.39 -16.60
CA SER A 403 -38.98 -2.06 -15.77
C SER A 403 -39.88 -3.29 -15.51
N ASP A 404 -39.87 -4.31 -16.38
CA ASP A 404 -40.56 -5.59 -16.14
C ASP A 404 -39.90 -6.44 -15.02
N ILE A 405 -38.59 -6.30 -14.81
CA ILE A 405 -37.79 -7.10 -13.86
C ILE A 405 -37.55 -6.36 -12.54
N TYR A 406 -37.34 -5.05 -12.63
CA TYR A 406 -37.10 -4.15 -11.51
C TYR A 406 -38.41 -3.42 -11.27
N ASP A 407 -39.11 -3.75 -10.18
CA ASP A 407 -40.31 -3.04 -9.76
C ASP A 407 -39.95 -1.59 -9.37
N GLU A 408 -39.80 -0.73 -10.38
CA GLU A 408 -39.31 0.65 -10.26
C GLU A 408 -40.23 1.50 -9.34
N ASN A 409 -41.47 1.05 -9.09
CA ASN A 409 -42.42 1.68 -8.17
C ASN A 409 -42.14 1.41 -6.68
N ASN A 410 -41.23 0.48 -6.34
CA ASN A 410 -40.97 0.08 -4.94
C ASN A 410 -39.56 0.44 -4.41
N LYS A 411 -38.64 0.93 -5.25
CA LYS A 411 -37.25 1.26 -4.82
C LYS A 411 -37.01 2.75 -4.56
N PHE A 412 -37.82 3.64 -5.16
CA PHE A 412 -37.75 5.07 -4.89
C PHE A 412 -39.08 5.53 -4.30
N GLY A 413 -39.11 5.77 -2.98
CA GLY A 413 -40.09 6.72 -2.45
C GLY A 413 -39.93 8.04 -3.18
N GLU A 414 -41.04 8.74 -3.45
CA GLU A 414 -41.19 9.93 -4.32
C GLU A 414 -40.21 11.11 -4.10
N ASP A 415 -39.23 11.00 -3.19
CA ASP A 415 -38.30 12.07 -2.81
C ASP A 415 -36.93 12.05 -3.53
N ALA A 416 -36.59 11.01 -4.31
CA ALA A 416 -35.26 10.90 -4.92
C ALA A 416 -35.09 11.64 -6.27
N LEU A 417 -36.17 12.02 -6.94
CA LEU A 417 -36.13 12.64 -8.28
C LEU A 417 -36.10 14.18 -8.29
N LYS A 418 -35.85 14.83 -7.15
CA LYS A 418 -35.82 16.30 -7.05
C LYS A 418 -34.43 16.95 -7.01
N ASN A 419 -33.34 16.18 -7.04
CA ASN A 419 -31.99 16.73 -6.88
C ASN A 419 -30.96 16.19 -7.88
N PHE A 420 -31.31 16.07 -9.17
CA PHE A 420 -30.34 16.01 -10.25
C PHE A 420 -30.82 16.80 -11.46
#